data_AF-A0A2M8HPL3-F1
#
_entry.id   AF-A0A2M8HPL3-F1
#
_cell.length_a   1.000
_cell.length_b   1.000
_cell.length_c   1.000
_cell.angle_alpha   90.00
_cell.angle_beta   90.00
_cell.angle_gamma   90.00
#
_symmetry.space_group_name_H-M   'P 1'
#
loop_
_entity.id
_entity.type
_entity.pdbx_description
1 polymer ?
#
loop_
_entity_poly.entity_id
_entity_poly.type
_entity_poly.pdbx_seq_one_letter_code
_entity_poly.pdbx_strand_id
1 'polypeptide(L)'
;MKNLIQNKKITEHKIINSTTNSNQSNKTIRSKKLNTPKETLQNVQIFREMRAKERNTREEAFRLYDALEPVSIDFMFGSWKGSGFLTGHTMDGALETFFWYGKSFDDAENVHPLVFQSLTKKKFKINPGIMPVRLATLIPSRNLKFLGYIFLMIRFLFQTSKSKARLRMTEFRGKLSATMTYDQLPIHDVFRKVDDNTVLGCMDYKGMKEFFFFVLERDLN
;
A
#
# COMPACT_ATOMS: atom_id res chain seq x y z
N MET A 1 30.48 -25.81 -77.82
CA MET A 1 30.66 -24.43 -78.32
C MET A 1 30.42 -23.45 -77.17
N LYS A 2 31.48 -22.74 -76.78
CA LYS A 2 31.54 -21.37 -76.19
C LYS A 2 30.64 -21.06 -74.98
N ASN A 3 31.22 -20.87 -73.79
CA ASN A 3 31.55 -19.57 -73.13
C ASN A 3 30.41 -19.14 -72.17
N LEU A 4 30.56 -18.45 -71.02
CA LEU A 4 31.66 -17.97 -70.18
C LEU A 4 30.98 -17.50 -68.85
N ILE A 5 31.48 -17.93 -67.68
CA ILE A 5 31.89 -17.13 -66.50
C ILE A 5 30.97 -16.00 -65.92
N GLN A 6 30.51 -16.14 -64.67
CA GLN A 6 30.94 -15.39 -63.45
C GLN A 6 29.98 -15.60 -62.26
N ASN A 7 30.39 -16.32 -61.21
CA ASN A 7 31.04 -15.84 -59.97
C ASN A 7 30.13 -15.02 -59.03
N LYS A 8 29.61 -15.70 -57.99
CA LYS A 8 29.48 -15.10 -56.65
C LYS A 8 29.80 -16.15 -55.59
N LYS A 9 30.96 -15.95 -54.94
CA LYS A 9 31.44 -16.70 -53.77
C LYS A 9 30.39 -16.64 -52.66
N ILE A 10 29.93 -17.81 -52.21
CA ILE A 10 29.26 -17.99 -50.92
C ILE A 10 30.37 -18.24 -49.91
N THR A 11 30.61 -17.28 -49.02
CA THR A 11 31.53 -17.46 -47.89
C THR A 11 30.70 -17.92 -46.70
N GLU A 12 30.94 -19.15 -46.26
CA GLU A 12 30.41 -19.73 -45.02
C GLU A 12 30.91 -18.91 -43.82
N HIS A 13 30.01 -18.21 -43.13
CA HIS A 13 30.30 -17.64 -41.82
C HIS A 13 30.01 -18.70 -40.74
N LYS A 14 31.12 -19.29 -40.28
CA LYS A 14 31.25 -20.16 -39.11
C LYS A 14 30.67 -19.47 -37.87
N ILE A 15 29.60 -20.05 -37.32
CA ILE A 15 29.01 -19.66 -36.04
C ILE A 15 30.04 -19.96 -34.93
N ILE A 16 30.59 -18.90 -34.33
CA ILE A 16 31.43 -19.00 -33.15
C ILE A 16 30.49 -19.00 -31.94
N ASN A 17 30.28 -20.17 -31.35
CA ASN A 17 29.63 -20.30 -30.05
C ASN A 17 30.56 -19.73 -28.97
N SER A 18 30.33 -18.50 -28.54
CA SER A 18 30.93 -17.97 -27.30
C SER A 18 30.07 -18.44 -26.12
N THR A 19 30.52 -19.51 -25.48
CA THR A 19 30.04 -19.97 -24.18
C THR A 19 30.45 -18.95 -23.12
N THR A 20 29.63 -17.92 -22.89
CA THR A 20 29.79 -17.04 -21.73
C THR A 20 28.94 -17.57 -20.58
N ASN A 21 29.65 -18.09 -19.58
CA ASN A 21 29.17 -18.47 -18.26
C ASN A 21 28.18 -17.43 -17.68
N SER A 22 26.88 -17.71 -17.73
CA SER A 22 25.84 -16.98 -17.01
C SER A 22 25.51 -17.58 -15.63
N ASN A 23 26.30 -18.53 -15.14
CA ASN A 23 26.02 -19.32 -13.93
C ASN A 23 26.61 -18.74 -12.62
N GLN A 24 26.83 -17.42 -12.53
CA GLN A 24 27.40 -16.82 -11.31
C GLN A 24 26.72 -15.55 -10.78
N SER A 25 25.63 -15.06 -11.37
CA SER A 25 24.88 -13.91 -10.82
C SER A 25 23.61 -14.25 -10.03
N ASN A 26 23.18 -15.51 -9.98
CA ASN A 26 21.95 -15.93 -9.29
C ASN A 26 22.14 -16.41 -7.84
N LYS A 27 23.34 -16.25 -7.26
CA LYS A 27 23.59 -16.51 -5.83
C LYS A 27 23.63 -15.20 -5.05
N THR A 28 22.45 -14.65 -4.72
CA THR A 28 22.10 -13.97 -3.45
C THR A 28 20.68 -13.41 -3.59
N ILE A 29 19.69 -14.26 -3.85
CA ILE A 29 18.34 -13.97 -3.35
C ILE A 29 18.40 -14.41 -1.90
N ARG A 30 18.70 -13.46 -0.99
CA ARG A 30 18.58 -13.71 0.45
C ARG A 30 17.17 -14.23 0.68
N SER A 31 17.03 -15.52 0.98
CA SER A 31 15.81 -16.08 1.53
C SER A 31 15.52 -15.30 2.81
N LYS A 32 14.60 -14.34 2.74
CA LYS A 32 14.16 -13.61 3.93
C LYS A 32 13.53 -14.63 4.86
N LYS A 33 14.16 -14.85 6.01
CA LYS A 33 13.66 -15.74 7.06
C LYS A 33 12.26 -15.25 7.45
N LEU A 34 11.25 -16.07 7.16
CA LEU A 34 9.90 -15.87 7.68
C LEU A 34 9.95 -15.92 9.22
N ASN A 35 9.03 -15.20 9.85
CA ASN A 35 8.93 -15.22 11.30
C ASN A 35 8.51 -16.63 11.76
N THR A 36 9.08 -17.09 12.87
CA THR A 36 8.61 -18.30 13.53
C THR A 36 7.19 -18.09 14.08
N PRO A 37 6.38 -19.13 14.29
CA PRO A 37 5.04 -18.99 14.87
C PRO A 37 5.03 -18.24 16.21
N LYS A 38 6.06 -18.44 17.04
CA LYS A 38 6.24 -17.75 18.32
C LYS A 38 6.49 -16.25 18.14
N GLU A 39 7.36 -15.87 17.20
CA GLU A 39 7.63 -14.46 16.87
C GLU A 39 6.38 -13.78 16.29
N THR A 40 5.64 -14.46 15.41
CA THR A 40 4.38 -13.94 14.86
C THR A 40 3.36 -13.68 15.96
N LEU A 41 3.14 -14.61 16.88
CA LEU A 41 2.24 -14.42 18.03
C LEU A 41 2.68 -13.26 18.93
N GLN A 42 3.99 -13.14 19.19
CA GLN A 42 4.53 -12.04 19.97
C GLN A 42 4.28 -10.68 19.30
N ASN A 43 4.51 -10.58 17.99
CA ASN A 43 4.29 -9.36 17.23
C ASN A 43 2.81 -8.95 17.21
N VAL A 44 1.89 -9.92 17.11
CA VAL A 44 0.45 -9.67 17.22
C VAL A 44 0.10 -9.11 18.60
N GLN A 45 0.68 -9.66 19.66
CA GLN A 45 0.44 -9.16 21.02
C GLN A 45 0.95 -7.73 21.20
N ILE A 46 2.17 -7.44 20.76
CA ILE A 46 2.75 -6.08 20.78
C ILE A 46 1.86 -5.12 19.98
N PHE A 47 1.40 -5.51 18.80
CA PHE A 47 0.49 -4.71 17.99
C PHE A 47 -0.79 -4.36 18.77
N ARG A 48 -1.43 -5.34 19.42
CA ARG A 48 -2.67 -5.11 20.20
C ARG A 48 -2.45 -4.17 21.37
N GLU A 49 -1.35 -4.35 22.11
CA GLU A 49 -0.97 -3.46 23.21
C GLU A 49 -0.74 -2.02 22.73
N MET A 50 -0.01 -1.85 21.62
CA MET A 50 0.21 -0.54 21.02
C MET A 50 -1.08 0.07 20.46
N ARG A 51 -1.99 -0.75 19.92
CA ARG A 51 -3.30 -0.30 19.42
C ARG A 51 -4.17 0.26 20.54
N ALA A 52 -4.06 -0.28 21.75
CA ALA A 52 -4.83 0.14 22.92
C ALA A 52 -4.31 1.44 23.57
N LYS A 53 -3.09 1.87 23.26
CA LYS A 53 -2.52 3.13 23.76
C LYS A 53 -3.20 4.33 23.10
N GLU A 54 -3.34 5.42 23.84
CA GLU A 54 -3.78 6.72 23.29
C GLU A 54 -2.81 7.29 22.26
N ARG A 55 -1.51 6.99 22.42
CA ARG A 55 -0.45 7.43 21.50
C ARG A 55 0.76 6.51 21.60
N ASN A 56 1.36 6.20 20.45
CA ASN A 56 2.66 5.57 20.33
C ASN A 56 3.70 6.59 19.86
N THR A 57 4.98 6.31 20.08
CA THR A 57 6.05 7.03 19.37
C THR A 57 6.21 6.49 17.95
N ARG A 58 6.79 7.30 17.05
CA ARG A 58 7.05 6.86 15.67
C ARG A 58 8.11 5.77 15.64
N GLU A 59 9.09 5.85 16.53
CA GLU A 59 10.18 4.89 16.68
C GLU A 59 9.65 3.52 17.14
N GLU A 60 8.68 3.49 18.06
CA GLU A 60 7.99 2.25 18.42
C GLU A 60 7.17 1.69 17.25
N ALA A 61 6.42 2.54 16.53
CA ALA A 61 5.63 2.11 15.38
C ALA A 61 6.52 1.49 14.28
N PHE A 62 7.66 2.10 13.97
CA PHE A 62 8.62 1.53 13.04
C PHE A 62 9.25 0.24 13.54
N ARG A 63 9.61 0.13 14.84
CA ARG A 63 10.13 -1.13 15.40
C ARG A 63 9.16 -2.29 15.21
N LEU A 64 7.88 -2.07 15.49
CA LEU A 64 6.83 -3.05 15.22
C LEU A 64 6.73 -3.33 13.72
N TYR A 65 6.57 -2.29 12.90
CA TYR A 65 6.42 -2.41 11.44
C TYR A 65 7.56 -3.19 10.77
N ASP A 66 8.79 -2.97 11.23
CA ASP A 66 9.99 -3.65 10.73
C ASP A 66 10.07 -5.12 11.20
N ALA A 67 9.40 -5.50 12.28
CA ALA A 67 9.29 -6.88 12.75
C ALA A 67 8.21 -7.68 12.00
N LEU A 68 7.17 -7.01 11.50
CA LEU A 68 6.05 -7.65 10.79
C LEU A 68 6.44 -8.20 9.41
N GLU A 69 5.73 -9.24 8.98
CA GLU A 69 5.96 -9.89 7.68
C GLU A 69 5.44 -9.01 6.52
N PRO A 70 6.03 -9.10 5.32
CA PRO A 70 5.42 -8.53 4.12
C PRO A 70 4.11 -9.24 3.76
N VAL A 71 3.29 -8.57 2.96
CA VAL A 71 2.08 -9.16 2.34
C VAL A 71 2.24 -9.22 0.83
N SER A 72 1.60 -10.19 0.19
CA SER A 72 1.45 -10.25 -1.27
C SER A 72 0.32 -9.33 -1.75
N ILE A 73 0.25 -9.09 -3.06
CA ILE A 73 -0.86 -8.37 -3.68
C ILE A 73 -2.19 -9.10 -3.42
N ASP A 74 -2.22 -10.41 -3.64
CA ASP A 74 -3.44 -11.22 -3.50
C ASP A 74 -3.99 -11.21 -2.07
N PHE A 75 -3.10 -11.16 -1.06
CA PHE A 75 -3.50 -11.05 0.33
C PHE A 75 -4.37 -9.82 0.60
N MET A 76 -4.12 -8.73 -0.12
CA MET A 76 -4.80 -7.44 0.04
C MET A 76 -6.19 -7.39 -0.61
N PHE A 77 -6.56 -8.35 -1.46
CA PHE A 77 -7.86 -8.32 -2.12
C PHE A 77 -9.03 -8.35 -1.13
N GLY A 78 -10.11 -7.67 -1.49
CA GLY A 78 -11.32 -7.53 -0.70
C GLY A 78 -11.51 -6.15 -0.07
N SER A 79 -12.53 -6.05 0.79
CA SER A 79 -12.84 -4.83 1.54
C SER A 79 -12.14 -4.84 2.89
N TRP A 80 -11.67 -3.66 3.30
CA TRP A 80 -10.99 -3.46 4.55
C TRP A 80 -11.51 -2.24 5.27
N LYS A 81 -11.84 -2.39 6.55
CA LYS A 81 -12.17 -1.29 7.44
C LYS A 81 -10.88 -0.63 7.93
N GLY A 82 -10.82 0.69 7.85
CA GLY A 82 -9.66 1.48 8.19
C GLY A 82 -9.78 2.22 9.52
N SER A 83 -8.65 2.41 10.18
CA SER A 83 -8.52 3.30 11.34
C SER A 83 -7.06 3.74 11.52
N GLY A 84 -6.81 4.90 12.13
CA GLY A 84 -5.47 5.46 12.33
C GLY A 84 -4.71 4.72 13.44
N PHE A 85 -3.41 4.49 13.25
CA PHE A 85 -2.52 3.96 14.28
C PHE A 85 -1.78 5.13 14.92
N LEU A 86 -2.23 5.55 16.09
CA LEU A 86 -1.91 6.87 16.64
C LEU A 86 -0.42 6.98 17.00
N THR A 87 0.30 7.81 16.26
CA THR A 87 1.73 8.14 16.51
C THR A 87 1.94 9.61 16.83
N GLY A 88 0.86 10.39 16.94
CA GLY A 88 0.89 11.83 17.06
C GLY A 88 1.08 12.59 15.76
N HIS A 89 0.80 11.92 14.63
CA HIS A 89 0.91 12.53 13.32
C HIS A 89 -0.21 13.57 13.14
N THR A 90 0.01 14.58 12.29
CA THR A 90 -1.00 15.63 12.02
C THR A 90 -2.27 15.13 11.34
N MET A 91 -2.27 13.89 10.87
CA MET A 91 -3.43 13.22 10.24
C MET A 91 -4.17 12.29 11.20
N ASP A 92 -3.70 12.13 12.43
CA ASP A 92 -4.36 11.26 13.42
C ASP A 92 -5.79 11.77 13.68
N GLY A 93 -6.77 10.89 13.42
CA GLY A 93 -8.20 11.18 13.58
C GLY A 93 -8.85 11.98 12.44
N ALA A 94 -8.08 12.41 11.43
CA ALA A 94 -8.58 13.28 10.37
C ALA A 94 -9.60 12.55 9.47
N LEU A 95 -9.31 11.32 9.06
CA LEU A 95 -10.20 10.57 8.16
C LEU A 95 -11.44 10.05 8.88
N GLU A 96 -11.31 9.64 10.14
CA GLU A 96 -12.40 9.17 11.00
C GLU A 96 -13.44 10.27 11.23
N THR A 97 -12.99 11.52 11.33
CA THR A 97 -13.87 12.71 11.45
C THR A 97 -14.85 12.80 10.28
N PHE A 98 -14.47 12.31 9.09
CA PHE A 98 -15.27 12.38 7.88
C PHE A 98 -16.02 11.08 7.54
N PHE A 99 -16.18 10.17 8.51
CA PHE A 99 -16.82 8.85 8.31
C PHE A 99 -16.07 7.97 7.30
N TRP A 100 -14.75 8.10 7.24
CA TRP A 100 -13.93 7.16 6.48
C TRP A 100 -14.17 5.74 7.01
N TYR A 101 -14.54 4.86 6.09
CA TYR A 101 -14.82 3.46 6.40
C TYR A 101 -13.55 2.63 6.18
N GLY A 102 -12.82 2.85 5.10
CA GLY A 102 -11.62 2.11 4.78
C GLY A 102 -11.28 2.09 3.29
N LYS A 103 -10.87 0.92 2.78
CA LYS A 103 -10.37 0.73 1.41
C LYS A 103 -11.00 -0.53 0.78
N SER A 104 -11.09 -0.56 -0.54
CA SER A 104 -11.47 -1.75 -1.32
C SER A 104 -10.40 -2.04 -2.35
N PHE A 105 -9.94 -3.29 -2.41
CA PHE A 105 -8.96 -3.77 -3.38
C PHE A 105 -9.65 -4.84 -4.21
N ASP A 106 -10.19 -4.43 -5.35
CA ASP A 106 -10.99 -5.31 -6.19
C ASP A 106 -10.04 -6.25 -6.96
N ASP A 107 -8.90 -5.70 -7.44
CA ASP A 107 -7.75 -6.45 -7.96
C ASP A 107 -6.46 -5.57 -7.91
N ALA A 108 -5.40 -6.01 -8.58
CA ALA A 108 -4.11 -5.31 -8.61
C ALA A 108 -4.14 -3.95 -9.33
N GLU A 109 -5.01 -3.74 -10.31
CA GLU A 109 -5.17 -2.48 -11.05
C GLU A 109 -6.36 -1.65 -10.56
N ASN A 110 -7.30 -2.25 -9.83
CA ASN A 110 -8.55 -1.63 -9.42
C ASN A 110 -8.65 -1.50 -7.90
N VAL A 111 -8.15 -0.38 -7.38
CA VAL A 111 -8.22 -0.08 -5.95
C VAL A 111 -8.98 1.22 -5.68
N HIS A 112 -9.82 1.18 -4.65
CA HIS A 112 -10.57 2.31 -4.12
C HIS A 112 -9.99 2.72 -2.75
N PRO A 113 -9.10 3.72 -2.71
CA PRO A 113 -8.35 4.06 -1.51
C PRO A 113 -9.19 4.77 -0.43
N LEU A 114 -10.35 5.31 -0.82
CA LEU A 114 -11.22 6.11 0.03
C LEU A 114 -12.66 5.62 -0.09
N VAL A 115 -13.00 4.65 0.76
CA VAL A 115 -14.37 4.19 0.96
C VAL A 115 -14.90 4.86 2.23
N PHE A 116 -16.06 5.48 2.14
CA PHE A 116 -16.77 6.15 3.22
C PHE A 116 -18.12 5.48 3.47
N GLN A 117 -18.67 5.67 4.66
CA GLN A 117 -19.97 5.12 5.04
C GLN A 117 -20.93 6.22 5.49
N SER A 118 -22.13 6.26 4.92
CA SER A 118 -23.19 7.19 5.36
C SER A 118 -23.77 6.77 6.71
N LEU A 119 -24.57 7.66 7.32
CA LEU A 119 -25.35 7.35 8.52
C LEU A 119 -26.33 6.18 8.32
N THR A 120 -26.80 5.96 7.09
CA THR A 120 -27.63 4.81 6.68
C THR A 120 -26.81 3.55 6.38
N LYS A 121 -25.53 3.51 6.74
CA LYS A 121 -24.56 2.43 6.49
C LYS A 121 -24.24 2.15 5.01
N LYS A 122 -24.75 2.94 4.07
CA LYS A 122 -24.42 2.81 2.64
C LYS A 122 -22.98 3.26 2.40
N LYS A 123 -22.18 2.38 1.79
CA LYS A 123 -20.80 2.69 1.40
C LYS A 123 -20.78 3.49 0.10
N PHE A 124 -19.84 4.44 -0.01
CA PHE A 124 -19.58 5.19 -1.24
C PHE A 124 -18.08 5.47 -1.39
N LYS A 125 -17.63 5.61 -2.64
CA LYS A 125 -16.22 5.76 -3.02
C LYS A 125 -15.95 7.22 -3.40
N ILE A 126 -14.82 7.77 -2.95
CA ILE A 126 -14.43 9.16 -3.17
C ILE A 126 -13.15 9.22 -3.99
N ASN A 127 -13.06 10.20 -4.90
CA ASN A 127 -11.85 10.47 -5.65
C ASN A 127 -10.82 11.23 -4.76
N PRO A 128 -9.67 10.64 -4.43
CA PRO A 128 -8.66 11.29 -3.61
C PRO A 128 -8.03 12.51 -4.29
N GLY A 129 -7.96 12.57 -5.62
CA GLY A 129 -7.32 13.67 -6.35
C GLY A 129 -8.04 15.02 -6.26
N ILE A 130 -9.32 15.01 -5.87
CA ILE A 130 -10.12 16.22 -5.64
C ILE A 130 -10.41 16.46 -4.15
N MET A 131 -9.95 15.55 -3.28
CA MET A 131 -9.98 15.77 -1.84
C MET A 131 -8.79 16.65 -1.46
N PRO A 132 -8.98 17.70 -0.65
CA PRO A 132 -7.89 18.55 -0.19
C PRO A 132 -7.14 17.83 0.96
N VAL A 133 -6.47 16.71 0.66
CA VAL A 133 -5.79 15.85 1.65
C VAL A 133 -4.74 16.63 2.47
N ARG A 134 -4.06 17.60 1.85
CA ARG A 134 -3.15 18.51 2.56
C ARG A 134 -3.87 19.46 3.54
N LEU A 135 -5.12 19.82 3.26
CA LEU A 135 -5.89 20.62 4.21
C LEU A 135 -6.28 19.77 5.42
N ALA A 136 -6.44 18.46 5.24
CA ALA A 136 -6.70 17.55 6.36
C ALA A 136 -5.56 17.51 7.39
N THR A 137 -4.31 17.80 7.00
CA THR A 137 -3.18 17.91 7.95
C THR A 137 -3.20 19.17 8.80
N LEU A 138 -4.08 20.13 8.47
CA LEU A 138 -4.27 21.38 9.22
C LEU A 138 -5.48 21.29 10.16
N ILE A 139 -6.29 20.24 10.05
CA ILE A 139 -7.44 20.01 10.91
C ILE A 139 -6.90 19.48 12.24
N PRO A 140 -7.13 20.18 13.36
CA PRO A 140 -6.72 19.67 14.66
C PRO A 140 -7.40 18.31 14.92
N SER A 141 -6.71 17.38 15.58
CA SER A 141 -7.28 16.10 16.06
C SER A 141 -8.35 16.27 17.17
N ARG A 142 -9.09 17.40 17.18
CA ARG A 142 -10.25 17.63 18.04
C ARG A 142 -11.50 17.04 17.40
N ASN A 143 -12.50 16.77 18.24
CA ASN A 143 -13.80 16.20 17.86
C ASN A 143 -14.62 17.19 17.00
N LEU A 144 -14.32 17.28 15.71
CA LEU A 144 -14.96 18.16 14.73
C LEU A 144 -16.03 17.41 13.92
N LYS A 145 -16.86 16.59 14.58
CA LYS A 145 -17.90 15.75 13.93
C LYS A 145 -18.86 16.53 13.02
N PHE A 146 -19.11 17.82 13.30
CA PHE A 146 -19.94 18.66 12.43
C PHE A 146 -19.38 18.77 11.01
N LEU A 147 -18.06 18.76 10.87
CA LEU A 147 -17.37 18.82 9.57
C LEU A 147 -17.63 17.54 8.76
N GLY A 148 -17.72 16.40 9.45
CA GLY A 148 -18.19 15.14 8.87
C GLY A 148 -19.60 15.23 8.32
N TYR A 149 -20.55 15.84 9.05
CA TYR A 149 -21.92 16.02 8.56
C TYR A 149 -21.99 16.96 7.35
N ILE A 150 -21.24 18.07 7.38
CA ILE A 150 -21.11 18.97 6.22
C ILE A 150 -20.57 18.20 5.01
N PHE A 151 -19.50 17.43 5.20
CA PHE A 151 -18.94 16.58 4.15
C PHE A 151 -19.98 15.61 3.58
N LEU A 152 -20.80 14.97 4.41
CA LEU A 152 -21.87 14.09 3.95
C LEU A 152 -22.95 14.81 3.12
N MET A 153 -23.18 16.10 3.32
CA MET A 153 -24.11 16.89 2.49
C MET A 153 -23.50 17.18 1.10
N ILE A 154 -22.21 17.52 1.05
CA ILE A 154 -21.52 17.90 -0.21
C ILE A 154 -20.83 16.72 -0.91
N ARG A 155 -20.91 15.50 -0.37
CA ARG A 155 -20.15 14.33 -0.83
C ARG A 155 -20.28 14.01 -2.33
N PHE A 156 -21.41 14.34 -2.95
CA PHE A 156 -21.67 14.05 -4.36
C PHE A 156 -20.67 14.75 -5.30
N LEU A 157 -20.09 15.88 -4.86
CA LEU A 157 -19.03 16.59 -5.58
C LEU A 157 -17.74 15.78 -5.68
N PHE A 158 -17.53 14.82 -4.76
CA PHE A 158 -16.29 14.07 -4.63
C PHE A 158 -16.41 12.59 -5.03
N GLN A 159 -17.64 12.10 -5.25
CA GLN A 159 -17.90 10.69 -5.49
C GLN A 159 -17.34 10.21 -6.84
N THR A 160 -16.94 8.94 -6.87
CA THR A 160 -16.53 8.29 -8.10
C THR A 160 -16.85 6.81 -8.06
N SER A 161 -17.15 6.22 -9.21
CA SER A 161 -17.22 4.76 -9.38
C SER A 161 -15.89 4.16 -9.86
N LYS A 162 -14.96 4.97 -10.36
CA LYS A 162 -13.68 4.51 -10.92
C LYS A 162 -12.67 4.20 -9.81
N SER A 163 -11.79 3.23 -10.05
CA SER A 163 -10.58 3.01 -9.24
C SER A 163 -9.67 4.24 -9.32
N LYS A 164 -8.87 4.44 -8.26
CA LYS A 164 -8.01 5.63 -8.06
C LYS A 164 -6.64 5.29 -7.51
N ALA A 165 -6.32 4.01 -7.48
CA ALA A 165 -5.06 3.47 -7.04
C ALA A 165 -4.89 2.06 -7.64
N ARG A 166 -3.67 1.55 -7.52
CA ARG A 166 -3.27 0.20 -7.91
C ARG A 166 -2.26 -0.38 -6.93
N LEU A 167 -2.10 -1.70 -6.90
CA LEU A 167 -1.13 -2.41 -6.08
C LEU A 167 0.13 -2.77 -6.88
N ARG A 168 1.30 -2.58 -6.29
CA ARG A 168 2.58 -3.08 -6.80
C ARG A 168 3.40 -3.65 -5.66
N MET A 169 4.28 -4.60 -5.96
CA MET A 169 5.32 -4.99 -5.01
C MET A 169 6.42 -3.93 -5.03
N THR A 170 6.69 -3.31 -3.88
CA THR A 170 7.81 -2.37 -3.74
C THR A 170 8.66 -2.73 -2.53
N GLU A 171 9.96 -2.45 -2.63
CA GLU A 171 10.85 -2.59 -1.48
C GLU A 171 10.79 -1.34 -0.61
N PHE A 172 10.49 -1.52 0.67
CA PHE A 172 10.52 -0.45 1.65
C PHE A 172 11.12 -1.00 2.95
N ARG A 173 12.10 -0.28 3.49
CA ARG A 173 12.83 -0.67 4.71
C ARG A 173 13.36 -2.11 4.64
N GLY A 174 13.95 -2.48 3.51
CA GLY A 174 14.58 -3.78 3.30
C GLY A 174 13.64 -4.97 3.12
N LYS A 175 12.32 -4.77 2.99
CA LYS A 175 11.32 -5.84 2.77
C LYS A 175 10.41 -5.50 1.59
N LEU A 176 10.27 -6.45 0.65
CA LEU A 176 9.39 -6.36 -0.53
C LEU A 176 7.95 -6.65 -0.08
N SER A 177 7.02 -5.71 -0.25
CA SER A 177 5.63 -5.83 0.20
C SER A 177 4.66 -5.27 -0.82
N ALA A 178 3.40 -5.70 -0.75
CA ALA A 178 2.34 -5.02 -1.48
C ALA A 178 2.20 -3.58 -1.01
N THR A 179 2.12 -2.69 -1.99
CA THR A 179 2.06 -1.25 -1.80
C THR A 179 0.98 -0.69 -2.70
N MET A 180 0.01 0.01 -2.10
CA MET A 180 -0.98 0.75 -2.87
C MET A 180 -0.41 2.10 -3.29
N THR A 181 -0.44 2.37 -4.58
CA THR A 181 0.00 3.62 -5.18
C THR A 181 -1.20 4.37 -5.71
N TYR A 182 -1.38 5.62 -5.28
CA TYR A 182 -2.47 6.47 -5.76
C TYR A 182 -2.18 6.93 -7.19
N ASP A 183 -3.22 6.95 -8.04
CA ASP A 183 -3.05 7.34 -9.45
C ASP A 183 -2.83 8.85 -9.60
N GLN A 184 -3.44 9.64 -8.71
CA GLN A 184 -3.53 11.09 -8.83
C GLN A 184 -2.81 11.83 -7.70
N LEU A 185 -2.20 11.11 -6.75
CA LEU A 185 -1.46 11.68 -5.63
C LEU A 185 -0.11 10.96 -5.48
N PRO A 186 0.97 11.66 -5.08
CA PRO A 186 2.27 11.04 -4.86
C PRO A 186 2.31 10.38 -3.47
N ILE A 187 1.41 9.42 -3.27
CA ILE A 187 1.21 8.68 -2.03
C ILE A 187 1.41 7.18 -2.28
N HIS A 188 2.18 6.54 -1.40
CA HIS A 188 2.37 5.10 -1.34
C HIS A 188 1.98 4.59 0.05
N ASP A 189 1.03 3.67 0.11
CA ASP A 189 0.63 2.96 1.33
C ASP A 189 1.28 1.57 1.29
N VAL A 190 2.33 1.36 2.10
CA VAL A 190 3.05 0.07 2.17
C VAL A 190 2.51 -0.76 3.32
N PHE A 191 2.14 -2.02 3.06
CA PHE A 191 1.45 -2.86 4.05
C PHE A 191 2.38 -3.90 4.70
N ARG A 192 2.12 -4.22 5.97
CA ARG A 192 2.73 -5.32 6.71
C ARG A 192 1.67 -6.18 7.39
N LYS A 193 1.87 -7.50 7.37
CA LYS A 193 0.96 -8.46 7.96
C LYS A 193 1.05 -8.41 9.48
N VAL A 194 -0.06 -8.10 10.14
CA VAL A 194 -0.21 -8.32 11.59
C VAL A 194 -0.71 -9.74 11.80
N ASP A 195 -1.84 -10.07 11.18
CA ASP A 195 -2.42 -11.42 11.14
C ASP A 195 -3.14 -11.64 9.79
N ASP A 196 -3.95 -12.70 9.65
CA ASP A 196 -4.63 -13.02 8.38
C ASP A 196 -5.71 -12.00 7.97
N ASN A 197 -6.18 -11.21 8.92
CA ASN A 197 -7.26 -10.24 8.74
C ASN A 197 -6.86 -8.81 9.10
N THR A 198 -5.59 -8.56 9.44
CA THR A 198 -5.12 -7.25 9.89
C THR A 198 -3.79 -6.92 9.25
N VAL A 199 -3.69 -5.71 8.69
CA VAL A 199 -2.42 -5.13 8.24
C VAL A 199 -2.15 -3.79 8.89
N LEU A 200 -0.87 -3.54 9.15
CA LEU A 200 -0.36 -2.23 9.49
C LEU A 200 0.15 -1.56 8.20
N GLY A 201 -0.46 -0.44 7.84
CA GLY A 201 -0.07 0.40 6.72
C GLY A 201 0.87 1.52 7.18
N CYS A 202 1.90 1.78 6.38
CA CYS A 202 2.79 2.93 6.50
C CYS A 202 2.62 3.77 5.23
N MET A 203 2.04 4.96 5.38
CA MET A 203 1.83 5.91 4.30
C MET A 203 3.08 6.79 4.13
N ASP A 204 3.66 6.75 2.93
CA ASP A 204 4.63 7.70 2.42
C ASP A 204 3.93 8.70 1.51
N TYR A 205 3.89 9.97 1.91
CA TYR A 205 3.36 11.05 1.08
C TYR A 205 4.46 12.05 0.77
N LYS A 206 4.82 12.15 -0.52
CA LYS A 206 5.79 13.14 -0.99
C LYS A 206 5.40 14.56 -0.58
N GLY A 207 6.26 15.18 0.22
CA GLY A 207 6.09 16.54 0.73
C GLY A 207 5.65 16.60 2.19
N MET A 208 5.36 15.47 2.84
CA MET A 208 5.24 15.39 4.29
C MET A 208 6.59 15.01 4.92
N LYS A 209 6.83 15.51 6.14
CA LYS A 209 8.07 15.23 6.88
C LYS A 209 8.07 13.86 7.55
N GLU A 210 6.88 13.35 7.83
CA GLU A 210 6.69 12.16 8.65
C GLU A 210 5.80 11.15 7.95
N PHE A 211 6.04 9.87 8.23
CA PHE A 211 5.17 8.78 7.79
C PHE A 211 3.94 8.71 8.69
N PHE A 212 2.81 8.40 8.08
CA PHE A 212 1.56 8.19 8.80
C PHE A 212 1.24 6.70 8.88
N PHE A 213 0.89 6.22 10.07
CA PHE A 213 0.53 4.82 10.29
C PHE A 213 -0.98 4.65 10.40
N PHE A 214 -1.49 3.57 9.82
CA PHE A 214 -2.90 3.21 9.89
C PHE A 214 -3.06 1.69 9.90
N VAL A 215 -4.22 1.24 10.33
CA VAL A 215 -4.60 -0.16 10.38
C VAL A 215 -5.71 -0.41 9.38
N LEU A 216 -5.64 -1.55 8.70
CA LEU A 216 -6.74 -2.11 7.92
C LEU A 216 -7.11 -3.46 8.50
N GLU A 217 -8.39 -3.64 8.81
CA GLU A 217 -8.99 -4.89 9.27
C GLU A 217 -9.93 -5.40 8.18
N ARG A 218 -9.84 -6.68 7.83
CA ARG A 218 -10.63 -7.29 6.76
C ARG A 218 -12.12 -7.19 7.12
N ASP A 219 -12.92 -6.69 6.19
CA ASP A 219 -14.37 -6.64 6.35
C ASP A 219 -14.96 -7.98 5.91
N LEU A 220 -15.47 -8.75 6.89
CA LEU A 220 -16.03 -10.08 6.70
C LEU A 220 -17.57 -10.08 6.60
N ASN A 221 -18.18 -8.89 6.54
CA ASN A 221 -19.64 -8.72 6.52
C ASN A 221 -20.23 -8.56 5.12
#